data_AF-A0A3B8U933-F1
#
_entry.id   AF-A0A3B8U933-F1
#
_cell.length_a   1.000
_cell.length_b   1.000
_cell.length_c   1.000
_cell.angle_alpha   90.00
_cell.angle_beta   90.00
_cell.angle_gamma   90.00
#
_symmetry.space_group_name_H-M   'P 1'
#
loop_
_entity.id
_entity.type
_entity.pdbx_description
1 polymer ?
#
loop_
_entity_poly.entity_id
_entity_poly.type
_entity_poly.pdbx_seq_one_letter_code
_entity_poly.pdbx_strand_id
1 'polypeptide(L)'
;MVDQVSGNQGMGPLSPQDKRAYEAEYKHGVDLFKRALDDYSHSKNMFQKAEFKEVMEKAMQVLNETAAELKKKDLLKQNETLSKDLAAFESQDDAANTAQLMKDLNKAKRSL
;
A
#
# COMPACT_ATOMS: atom_id res chain seq x y z
N MET A 1 -6.34 28.59 36.29
CA MET A 1 -4.96 28.48 35.79
C MET A 1 -5.01 27.74 34.46
N VAL A 2 -4.39 28.36 33.47
CA VAL A 2 -4.35 27.98 32.07
C VAL A 2 -3.42 26.78 31.91
N ASP A 3 -3.73 25.83 31.04
CA ASP A 3 -2.71 25.32 30.13
C ASP A 3 -3.34 24.90 28.80
N GLN A 4 -2.99 25.68 27.79
CA GLN A 4 -3.21 25.44 26.38
C GLN A 4 -2.39 24.23 25.96
N VAL A 5 -3.05 23.17 25.48
CA VAL A 5 -2.35 22.16 24.69
C VAL A 5 -2.33 22.63 23.24
N SER A 6 -1.33 23.46 22.93
CA SER A 6 -0.91 23.79 21.57
C SER A 6 -0.38 22.53 20.89
N GLY A 7 -1.28 21.73 20.31
CA GLY A 7 -0.94 20.60 19.43
C GLY A 7 -0.60 21.07 18.02
N ASN A 8 0.39 21.97 17.89
CA ASN A 8 0.97 22.31 16.60
C ASN A 8 1.91 21.16 16.19
N GLN A 9 1.34 20.03 15.74
CA GLN A 9 2.15 18.94 15.21
C GLN A 9 2.85 19.44 13.95
N GLY A 10 4.17 19.52 14.07
CA GLY A 10 5.01 20.36 13.22
C GLY A 10 5.02 19.91 11.78
N MET A 11 4.79 20.89 10.89
CA MET A 11 5.17 20.86 9.48
C MET A 11 6.70 20.88 9.30
N GLY A 12 7.42 20.03 10.02
CA GLY A 12 8.87 19.85 9.90
C GLY A 12 9.25 18.76 8.89
N PRO A 13 10.50 18.73 8.41
CA PRO A 13 11.03 17.57 7.71
C PRO A 13 11.08 16.36 8.66
N LEU A 14 10.74 15.16 8.16
CA LEU A 14 10.83 13.92 8.93
C LEU A 14 12.26 13.69 9.45
N SER A 15 12.38 13.12 10.65
CA SER A 15 13.68 12.67 11.13
C SER A 15 14.19 11.51 10.24
N PRO A 16 15.51 11.29 10.14
CA PRO A 16 16.04 10.14 9.40
C PRO A 16 15.52 8.79 9.91
N GLN A 17 15.17 8.70 11.20
CA GLN A 17 14.62 7.49 11.81
C GLN A 17 13.17 7.28 11.37
N ASP A 18 12.32 8.31 11.46
CA ASP A 18 10.91 8.23 11.03
C ASP A 18 10.82 7.93 9.53
N LYS A 19 11.68 8.56 8.73
CA LYS A 19 11.78 8.26 7.30
C LYS A 19 12.05 6.78 7.05
N ARG A 20 13.02 6.17 7.76
CA ARG A 20 13.32 4.74 7.63
C ARG A 20 12.16 3.86 8.08
N ALA A 21 11.45 4.27 9.14
CA ALA A 21 10.27 3.55 9.62
C ALA A 21 9.18 3.52 8.54
N TYR A 22 8.80 4.68 7.99
CA TYR A 22 7.82 4.74 6.89
C TYR A 22 8.28 4.01 5.63
N GLU A 23 9.58 4.05 5.29
CA GLU A 23 10.11 3.27 4.16
C GLU A 23 10.01 1.75 4.40
N ALA A 24 10.19 1.30 5.65
CA ALA A 24 10.02 -0.10 6.04
C ALA A 24 8.53 -0.50 6.02
N GLU A 25 7.64 0.34 6.54
CA GLU A 25 6.19 0.13 6.51
C GLU A 25 5.65 0.06 5.08
N TYR A 26 6.11 0.95 4.19
CA TYR A 26 5.76 0.89 2.77
C TYR A 26 6.18 -0.46 2.15
N LYS A 27 7.43 -0.89 2.38
CA LYS A 27 7.92 -2.19 1.87
C LYS A 27 7.11 -3.36 2.44
N HIS A 28 6.76 -3.30 3.71
CA HIS A 28 5.93 -4.32 4.36
C HIS A 28 4.52 -4.37 3.78
N GLY A 29 3.91 -3.19 3.53
CA GLY A 29 2.62 -3.07 2.85
C GLY A 29 2.65 -3.72 1.47
N VAL A 30 3.70 -3.47 0.66
CA VAL A 30 3.85 -4.12 -0.66
C VAL A 30 3.94 -5.64 -0.51
N ASP A 31 4.69 -6.15 0.46
CA ASP A 31 4.84 -7.60 0.67
C ASP A 31 3.53 -8.26 1.15
N LEU A 32 2.78 -7.60 2.03
CA LEU A 32 1.48 -8.06 2.48
C LEU A 32 0.49 -8.12 1.31
N PHE A 33 0.46 -7.07 0.48
CA PHE A 33 -0.37 -7.05 -0.72
C PHE A 33 -0.01 -8.22 -1.64
N LYS A 34 1.28 -8.36 -2.01
CA LYS A 34 1.72 -9.43 -2.91
C LYS A 34 1.33 -10.82 -2.40
N ARG A 35 1.50 -11.07 -1.11
CA ARG A 35 1.13 -12.34 -0.49
C ARG A 35 -0.38 -12.58 -0.56
N ALA A 36 -1.19 -11.57 -0.23
CA ALA A 36 -2.64 -11.68 -0.31
C ALA A 36 -3.13 -11.93 -1.75
N LEU A 37 -2.52 -11.27 -2.75
CA LEU A 37 -2.81 -11.50 -4.16
C LEU A 37 -2.45 -12.93 -4.60
N ASP A 38 -1.28 -13.42 -4.17
CA ASP A 38 -0.84 -14.79 -4.43
C ASP A 38 -1.78 -15.82 -3.78
N ASP A 39 -2.07 -15.66 -2.48
CA ASP A 39 -2.98 -16.54 -1.73
C ASP A 39 -4.41 -16.50 -2.30
N TYR A 40 -4.89 -15.32 -2.75
CA TYR A 40 -6.17 -15.17 -3.45
C TYR A 40 -6.22 -16.01 -4.72
N SER A 41 -5.16 -15.95 -5.55
CA SER A 41 -5.09 -16.65 -6.83
C SER A 41 -5.09 -18.18 -6.69
N HIS A 42 -4.59 -18.68 -5.56
CA HIS A 42 -4.57 -20.10 -5.23
C HIS A 42 -5.82 -20.58 -4.48
N SER A 43 -6.63 -19.66 -3.95
CA SER A 43 -7.82 -20.02 -3.18
C SER A 43 -9.02 -20.35 -4.09
N LYS A 44 -9.72 -21.43 -3.74
CA LYS A 44 -11.02 -21.79 -4.32
C LYS A 44 -12.19 -21.44 -3.40
N ASN A 45 -11.91 -21.00 -2.17
CA ASN A 45 -12.92 -20.68 -1.17
C ASN A 45 -13.30 -19.20 -1.29
N MET A 46 -14.58 -18.93 -1.52
CA MET A 46 -15.08 -17.56 -1.71
C MET A 46 -14.89 -16.65 -0.48
N PHE A 47 -14.97 -17.21 0.74
CA PHE A 47 -14.78 -16.44 1.97
C PHE A 47 -13.30 -16.08 2.15
N GLN A 48 -12.39 -17.01 1.90
CA GLN A 48 -10.95 -16.72 1.92
C GLN A 48 -10.58 -15.68 0.84
N LYS A 49 -11.15 -15.80 -0.36
CA LYS A 49 -10.98 -14.79 -1.41
C LYS A 49 -11.43 -13.39 -0.94
N ALA A 50 -12.56 -13.29 -0.25
CA ALA A 50 -13.03 -12.01 0.30
C ALA A 50 -12.05 -11.47 1.37
N GLU A 51 -11.57 -12.32 2.27
CA GLU A 51 -10.57 -11.92 3.28
C GLU A 51 -9.27 -11.41 2.63
N PHE A 52 -8.77 -12.09 1.59
CA PHE A 52 -7.59 -11.63 0.88
C PHE A 52 -7.81 -10.30 0.16
N LYS A 53 -9.01 -10.03 -0.37
CA LYS A 53 -9.36 -8.72 -0.93
C LYS A 53 -9.27 -7.62 0.14
N GLU A 54 -9.84 -7.83 1.32
CA GLU A 54 -9.71 -6.87 2.42
C GLU A 54 -8.25 -6.62 2.82
N VAL A 55 -7.41 -7.66 2.79
CA VAL A 55 -5.97 -7.51 3.07
C VAL A 55 -5.28 -6.67 1.99
N MET A 56 -5.62 -6.88 0.70
CA MET A 56 -5.09 -6.07 -0.40
C MET A 56 -5.52 -4.60 -0.28
N GLU A 57 -6.78 -4.32 0.03
CA GLU A 57 -7.30 -2.97 0.26
C GLU A 57 -6.60 -2.27 1.43
N LYS A 58 -6.45 -2.96 2.57
CA LYS A 58 -5.73 -2.42 3.74
C LYS A 58 -4.25 -2.18 3.46
N ALA A 59 -3.61 -3.09 2.72
CA ALA A 59 -2.23 -2.89 2.29
C ALA A 59 -2.11 -1.66 1.38
N MET A 60 -3.05 -1.47 0.45
CA MET A 60 -3.12 -0.28 -0.41
C MET A 60 -3.27 1.02 0.40
N GLN A 61 -4.07 1.01 1.47
CA GLN A 61 -4.18 2.13 2.39
C GLN A 61 -2.83 2.46 3.05
N VAL A 62 -2.13 1.45 3.59
CA VAL A 62 -0.79 1.64 4.18
C VAL A 62 0.19 2.24 3.17
N LEU A 63 0.18 1.78 1.91
CA LEU A 63 1.04 2.35 0.86
C LEU A 63 0.76 3.85 0.67
N ASN A 64 -0.51 4.25 0.66
CA ASN A 64 -0.91 5.65 0.45
C ASN A 64 -0.52 6.53 1.63
N GLU A 65 -0.79 6.09 2.86
CA GLU A 65 -0.47 6.82 4.07
C GLU A 65 1.06 7.01 4.20
N THR A 66 1.82 5.93 4.06
CA THR A 66 3.29 5.99 4.15
C THR A 66 3.92 6.83 3.02
N ALA A 67 3.39 6.77 1.79
CA ALA A 67 3.85 7.61 0.69
C ALA A 67 3.56 9.11 0.93
N ALA A 68 2.42 9.42 1.55
CA ALA A 68 2.04 10.79 1.91
C ALA A 68 2.95 11.34 3.02
N GLU A 69 3.21 10.55 4.08
CA GLU A 69 4.12 10.93 5.16
C GLU A 69 5.56 11.13 4.66
N LEU A 70 6.03 10.26 3.77
CA LEU A 70 7.33 10.40 3.10
C LEU A 70 7.39 11.60 2.13
N LYS A 71 6.25 12.23 1.81
CA LYS A 71 6.11 13.31 0.82
C LYS A 71 6.72 12.96 -0.55
N LYS A 72 6.73 11.67 -0.91
CA LYS A 72 7.30 11.17 -2.17
C LYS A 72 6.22 11.12 -3.26
N LYS A 73 6.16 12.17 -4.09
CA LYS A 73 5.21 12.29 -5.20
C LYS A 73 5.24 11.09 -6.17
N ASP A 74 6.42 10.54 -6.41
CA ASP A 74 6.56 9.37 -7.30
C ASP A 74 5.91 8.11 -6.71
N LEU A 75 5.97 7.92 -5.39
CA LEU A 75 5.28 6.83 -4.72
C LEU A 75 3.76 7.02 -4.75
N LEU A 76 3.27 8.25 -4.54
CA LEU A 76 1.84 8.55 -4.65
C LEU A 76 1.32 8.24 -6.07
N LYS A 77 2.04 8.66 -7.11
CA LYS A 77 1.67 8.36 -8.50
C LYS A 77 1.73 6.85 -8.80
N GLN A 78 2.71 6.16 -8.24
CA GLN A 78 2.80 4.71 -8.37
C GLN A 78 1.63 4.02 -7.66
N ASN A 79 1.27 4.48 -6.47
CA ASN A 79 0.13 3.96 -5.72
C ASN A 79 -1.20 4.21 -6.45
N GLU A 80 -1.37 5.35 -7.11
CA GLU A 80 -2.53 5.59 -7.99
C GLU A 80 -2.63 4.56 -9.11
N THR A 81 -1.49 4.10 -9.63
CA THR A 81 -1.46 3.04 -10.65
C THR A 81 -1.85 1.70 -10.03
N LEU A 82 -1.28 1.36 -8.86
CA LEU A 82 -1.66 0.16 -8.11
C LEU A 82 -3.15 0.10 -7.76
N SER A 83 -3.75 1.22 -7.35
CA SER A 83 -5.19 1.29 -7.08
C SER A 83 -6.03 1.01 -8.32
N LYS A 84 -5.58 1.47 -9.50
CA LYS A 84 -6.27 1.17 -10.77
C LYS A 84 -6.12 -0.29 -11.17
N ASP A 85 -4.93 -0.85 -11.00
CA ASP A 85 -4.66 -2.26 -11.29
C ASP A 85 -5.45 -3.17 -10.34
N LEU A 86 -5.59 -2.81 -9.06
CA LEU A 86 -6.45 -3.51 -8.10
C LEU A 86 -7.92 -3.47 -8.53
N ALA A 87 -8.45 -2.30 -8.87
CA ALA A 87 -9.83 -2.18 -9.34
C ALA A 87 -10.09 -2.96 -10.63
N ALA A 88 -9.12 -2.99 -11.56
CA ALA A 88 -9.20 -3.79 -12.78
C ALA A 88 -9.25 -5.29 -12.46
N PHE A 89 -8.37 -5.76 -11.57
CA PHE A 89 -8.35 -7.12 -11.07
C PHE A 89 -9.66 -7.51 -10.35
N GLU A 90 -10.24 -6.62 -9.54
CA GLU A 90 -11.49 -6.90 -8.82
C GLU A 90 -12.70 -6.98 -9.74
N SER A 91 -12.69 -6.19 -10.81
CA SER A 91 -13.72 -6.20 -11.86
C SER A 91 -13.60 -7.46 -12.75
N GLN A 92 -12.37 -7.84 -13.08
CA GLN A 92 -12.05 -8.96 -13.97
C GLN A 92 -10.90 -9.76 -13.35
N ASP A 93 -11.28 -10.80 -12.59
CA ASP A 93 -10.38 -11.78 -11.95
C ASP A 93 -9.75 -12.69 -13.02
N ASP A 94 -8.89 -12.10 -13.86
CA ASP A 94 -8.17 -12.76 -14.93
C ASP A 94 -6.64 -12.70 -14.75
N ALA A 95 -5.96 -13.55 -15.51
CA ALA A 95 -4.51 -13.71 -15.42
C ALA A 95 -3.73 -12.46 -15.86
N ALA A 96 -4.29 -11.66 -16.77
CA ALA A 96 -3.62 -10.46 -17.28
C ALA A 96 -3.62 -9.36 -16.21
N ASN A 97 -4.75 -9.10 -15.58
CA ASN A 97 -4.88 -8.12 -14.51
C ASN A 97 -4.07 -8.55 -13.28
N THR A 98 -4.10 -9.83 -12.92
CA THR A 98 -3.28 -10.38 -11.83
C THR A 98 -1.79 -10.19 -12.09
N ALA A 99 -1.32 -10.50 -13.31
CA ALA A 99 0.09 -10.35 -13.68
C ALA A 99 0.52 -8.88 -13.71
N GLN A 100 -0.33 -7.99 -14.20
CA GLN A 100 -0.08 -6.55 -14.24
C GLN A 100 0.01 -5.96 -12.82
N LEU A 101 -0.95 -6.27 -11.95
CA LEU A 101 -0.92 -5.86 -10.55
C LEU A 101 0.34 -6.39 -9.82
N MET A 102 0.69 -7.67 -10.01
CA MET A 102 1.90 -8.26 -9.43
C MET A 102 3.19 -7.59 -9.94
N LYS A 103 3.25 -7.23 -11.22
CA LYS A 103 4.38 -6.51 -11.82
C LYS A 103 4.54 -5.12 -11.20
N ASP A 104 3.45 -4.39 -11.02
CA ASP A 104 3.49 -3.03 -10.47
C ASP A 104 3.81 -3.04 -8.98
N LEU A 105 3.37 -4.06 -8.23
CA LEU A 105 3.80 -4.30 -6.85
C LEU A 105 5.31 -4.58 -6.76
N ASN A 106 5.85 -5.39 -7.67
CA ASN A 106 7.29 -5.65 -7.74
C ASN A 106 8.10 -4.38 -8.05
N LYS A 107 7.55 -3.48 -8.87
CA LYS A 107 8.14 -2.17 -9.12
C LYS A 107 8.09 -1.32 -7.84
N ALA A 108 6.97 -1.30 -7.12
CA ALA A 108 6.77 -0.48 -5.92
C ALA A 108 7.75 -0.84 -4.81
N LYS A 109 7.99 -2.14 -4.59
CA LYS A 109 8.98 -2.62 -3.63
C LYS A 109 10.40 -2.06 -3.87
N ARG A 110 10.73 -1.76 -5.13
CA ARG A 110 12.06 -1.28 -5.57
C ARG A 110 12.17 0.23 -5.66
N SER A 111 11.09 0.98 -5.45
CA SER A 111 11.03 2.45 -5.59
C SER A 111 11.54 3.22 -4.36
N LEU A 112 12.09 2.49 -3.37
CA LEU A 112 12.61 3.00 -2.09
C LEU A 112 14.03 2.52 -1.85
#